data_AF-A0A2V7DM93-F1
#
_entry.id   AF-A0A2V7DM93-F1
#
_cell.length_a   1.000
_cell.length_b   1.000
_cell.length_c   1.000
_cell.angle_alpha   90.00
_cell.angle_beta   90.00
_cell.angle_gamma   90.00
#
_symmetry.space_group_name_H-M   'P 1'
#
loop_
_entity.id
_entity.type
_entity.pdbx_description
1 polymer ?
#
loop_
_entity_poly.entity_id
_entity_poly.type
_entity_poly.pdbx_seq_one_letter_code
_entity_poly.pdbx_strand_id
1 'polypeptide(L)'
;MRTFARARFVRVSSRKAGVVLEQIRGKSVADALATLQYTPRIAARLIEKVLRSAIANAEHNHQVRNLDDLRVVQATADGGPSLKRVQPRAMGRAFFIKHRTSHLMVAVSDEVNGARLAPAPERARPPAARPAAETGDAKPAARTKAPRGGGKAAASKRGAGKGKR
;
A
#
# COMPACT_ATOMS: atom_id res chain seq x y z
N MET A 1 -23.79 -2.50 16.06
CA MET A 1 -24.50 -1.98 14.86
C MET A 1 -23.56 -1.21 13.96
N ARG A 2 -23.72 -1.26 12.63
CA ARG A 2 -22.72 -0.71 11.70
C ARG A 2 -23.36 0.07 10.55
N THR A 3 -23.02 1.35 10.45
CA THR A 3 -23.49 2.26 9.39
C THR A 3 -22.33 2.60 8.47
N PHE A 4 -22.56 2.66 7.16
CA PHE A 4 -21.52 3.00 6.19
C PHE A 4 -21.90 4.20 5.31
N ALA A 5 -20.90 4.98 4.92
CA ALA A 5 -20.99 6.00 3.90
C ALA A 5 -19.94 5.76 2.82
N ARG A 6 -20.31 6.02 1.56
CA ARG A 6 -19.44 5.80 0.39
C ARG A 6 -19.43 7.02 -0.52
N ALA A 7 -18.24 7.48 -0.88
CA ALA A 7 -18.03 8.44 -1.96
C ALA A 7 -17.38 7.76 -3.16
N ARG A 8 -18.07 7.79 -4.31
CA ARG A 8 -17.62 7.17 -5.55
C ARG A 8 -16.96 8.19 -6.49
N PHE A 9 -16.09 7.69 -7.36
CA PHE A 9 -15.36 8.45 -8.38
C PHE A 9 -14.59 9.68 -7.86
N VAL A 10 -14.01 9.57 -6.67
CA VAL A 10 -13.23 10.66 -6.07
C VAL A 10 -11.93 10.82 -6.85
N ARG A 11 -11.59 12.05 -7.28
CA ARG A 11 -10.37 12.36 -8.05
C ARG A 11 -9.11 12.42 -7.19
N VAL A 12 -8.86 11.36 -6.43
CA VAL A 12 -7.67 11.14 -5.62
C VAL A 12 -7.23 9.69 -5.80
N SER A 13 -5.93 9.43 -5.87
CA SER A 13 -5.41 8.06 -5.90
C SER A 13 -5.67 7.35 -4.57
N SER A 14 -6.08 6.08 -4.61
CA SER A 14 -6.33 5.26 -3.42
C SER A 14 -5.19 5.31 -2.40
N ARG A 15 -3.93 5.23 -2.85
CA ARG A 15 -2.75 5.29 -1.96
C ARG A 15 -2.65 6.58 -1.14
N LYS A 16 -2.97 7.74 -1.74
CA LYS A 16 -2.91 9.04 -1.04
C LYS A 16 -4.01 9.17 0.01
N ALA A 17 -5.21 8.66 -0.30
CA ALA A 17 -6.33 8.63 0.65
C ALA A 17 -6.11 7.59 1.75
N GLY A 18 -5.54 6.42 1.40
CA GLY A 18 -5.29 5.31 2.32
C GLY A 18 -4.45 5.70 3.53
N VAL A 19 -3.39 6.51 3.33
CA VAL A 19 -2.55 6.99 4.44
C VAL A 19 -3.35 7.80 5.47
N VAL A 20 -4.34 8.58 5.04
CA VAL A 20 -5.19 9.36 5.95
C VAL A 20 -6.24 8.46 6.60
N LEU A 21 -6.80 7.52 5.84
CA LEU A 21 -7.78 6.55 6.38
C LEU A 21 -7.17 5.63 7.43
N GLU A 22 -5.90 5.30 7.31
CA GLU A 22 -5.15 4.52 8.30
C GLU A 22 -5.01 5.27 9.63
N GLN A 23 -4.83 6.59 9.59
CA GLN A 23 -4.72 7.42 10.80
C GLN A 23 -6.03 7.53 11.60
N ILE A 24 -7.19 7.37 10.96
CA ILE A 24 -8.51 7.51 11.61
C ILE A 24 -9.12 6.16 12.01
N ARG A 25 -8.58 5.05 11.52
CA ARG A 25 -9.13 3.72 11.80
C ARG A 25 -8.98 3.39 13.28
N GLY A 26 -10.07 2.97 13.92
CA GLY A 26 -10.10 2.60 15.34
C GLY A 26 -10.22 3.77 16.32
N LYS A 27 -10.22 5.02 15.83
CA LYS A 27 -10.43 6.21 16.68
C LYS A 27 -11.90 6.47 16.94
N SER A 28 -12.16 7.24 18.00
CA SER A 28 -13.48 7.86 18.21
C SER A 28 -13.81 8.82 17.07
N VAL A 29 -15.10 9.09 16.85
CA VAL A 29 -15.52 10.04 15.83
C VAL A 29 -15.00 11.46 16.12
N ALA A 30 -15.00 11.89 17.38
CA ALA A 30 -14.47 13.19 17.78
C ALA A 30 -12.98 13.33 17.46
N ASP A 31 -12.17 12.35 17.84
CA ASP A 31 -10.72 12.35 17.56
C ASP A 31 -10.42 12.26 16.06
N ALA A 32 -11.24 11.51 15.33
CA ALA A 32 -11.12 11.39 13.89
C ALA A 32 -11.40 12.73 13.19
N LEU A 33 -12.44 13.47 13.61
CA LEU A 33 -12.74 14.80 13.08
C LEU A 33 -11.61 15.79 13.37
N ALA A 34 -11.10 15.82 14.60
CA ALA A 34 -9.96 16.67 14.96
C ALA A 34 -8.71 16.32 14.12
N THR A 35 -8.38 15.03 14.00
CA THR A 35 -7.24 14.58 13.18
C THR A 35 -7.40 15.02 11.72
N LEU A 36 -8.60 14.90 11.15
CA LEU A 36 -8.85 15.25 9.74
C LEU A 36 -8.78 16.75 9.48
N GLN A 37 -9.20 17.60 10.43
CA GLN A 37 -9.13 19.06 10.29
C GLN A 37 -7.69 19.57 10.20
N TYR A 38 -6.78 19.01 11.00
CA TYR A 38 -5.39 19.47 11.06
C TYR A 38 -4.43 18.72 10.12
N THR A 39 -4.91 17.72 9.39
CA THR A 39 -4.05 16.98 8.45
C THR A 39 -3.84 17.79 7.16
N PRO A 40 -2.60 18.12 6.76
CA PRO A 40 -2.30 18.97 5.60
C PRO A 40 -2.38 18.18 4.27
N ARG A 41 -3.46 17.43 4.05
CA ARG A 41 -3.67 16.66 2.82
C ARG A 41 -5.05 16.93 2.24
N ILE A 42 -5.13 17.09 0.92
CA ILE A 42 -6.39 17.29 0.19
C ILE A 42 -7.39 16.15 0.45
N ALA A 43 -6.89 14.92 0.61
CA ALA A 43 -7.71 13.76 0.91
C ALA A 43 -8.47 13.90 2.26
N ALA A 44 -7.90 14.60 3.24
CA ALA A 44 -8.51 14.77 4.56
C ALA A 44 -9.85 15.51 4.46
N ARG A 45 -9.90 16.61 3.70
CA ARG A 45 -11.14 17.38 3.45
C ARG A 45 -12.24 16.56 2.79
N LEU A 46 -11.87 15.59 1.95
CA LEU A 46 -12.83 14.71 1.27
C LEU A 46 -13.33 13.61 2.22
N ILE A 47 -12.44 13.03 3.01
CA ILE A 47 -12.77 12.01 4.00
C ILE A 47 -13.63 12.60 5.11
N GLU A 48 -13.36 13.83 5.55
CA GLU A 48 -14.16 14.55 6.53
C GLU A 48 -15.63 14.66 6.10
N LYS A 49 -15.90 14.99 4.83
CA LYS A 49 -17.27 15.02 4.29
C LYS A 49 -17.94 13.64 4.34
N VAL A 50 -17.20 12.58 4.04
CA VAL A 50 -17.72 11.20 4.09
C VAL A 50 -18.00 10.78 5.54
N LEU A 51 -17.13 11.14 6.48
CA LEU A 51 -17.32 10.85 7.89
C LEU A 51 -18.54 11.59 8.45
N ARG A 52 -18.70 12.88 8.16
CA ARG A 52 -19.90 13.66 8.53
C ARG A 52 -21.18 13.05 7.97
N SER A 53 -21.15 12.56 6.73
CA SER A 53 -22.29 11.85 6.15
C SER A 53 -22.58 10.51 6.85
N ALA A 54 -21.55 9.79 7.29
CA ALA A 54 -21.74 8.55 8.06
C ALA A 54 -22.40 8.82 9.41
N ILE A 55 -22.01 9.91 10.09
CA ILE A 55 -22.59 10.37 11.35
C ILE A 55 -24.07 10.71 11.15
N ALA A 56 -24.39 11.57 10.17
CA ALA A 56 -25.76 11.96 9.88
C ALA A 56 -26.66 10.74 9.53
N ASN A 57 -26.11 9.75 8.82
CA ASN A 57 -26.83 8.51 8.54
C ASN A 57 -27.07 7.67 9.80
N ALA A 58 -26.13 7.68 10.75
CA ALA A 58 -26.28 6.99 12.02
C ALA A 58 -27.34 7.66 12.90
N GLU A 59 -27.31 9.00 12.99
CA GLU A 59 -28.33 9.79 13.71
C GLU A 59 -29.73 9.56 13.12
N HIS A 60 -29.88 9.67 11.80
CA HIS A 60 -31.20 9.62 11.17
C HIS A 60 -31.79 8.21 11.11
N ASN A 61 -31.01 7.21 10.69
CA ASN A 61 -31.55 5.88 10.41
C ASN A 61 -31.57 4.97 11.64
N HIS A 62 -30.70 5.23 12.62
CA HIS A 62 -30.54 4.40 13.81
C HIS A 62 -30.87 5.15 15.11
N GLN A 63 -31.37 6.39 15.01
CA GLN A 63 -31.81 7.25 16.13
C GLN A 63 -30.77 7.36 17.25
N VAL A 64 -29.49 7.31 16.89
CA VAL A 64 -28.40 7.39 17.85
C VAL A 64 -28.36 8.81 18.40
N ARG A 65 -28.55 8.95 19.72
CA ARG A 65 -28.52 10.25 20.41
C ARG A 65 -27.11 10.65 20.86
N ASN A 66 -26.23 9.68 21.10
CA ASN A 66 -24.91 9.94 21.67
C ASN A 66 -23.84 9.77 20.59
N LEU A 67 -23.23 10.87 20.19
CA LEU A 67 -22.14 10.89 19.19
C LEU A 67 -20.80 10.38 19.73
N ASP A 68 -20.64 10.40 21.05
CA ASP A 68 -19.37 10.10 21.72
C ASP A 68 -19.04 8.59 21.74
N ASP A 69 -20.07 7.75 21.63
CA ASP A 69 -19.92 6.29 21.63
C ASP A 69 -19.54 5.76 20.24
N LEU A 70 -19.68 6.56 19.18
CA LEU A 70 -19.40 6.16 17.81
C LEU A 70 -17.89 6.05 17.56
N ARG A 71 -17.48 4.93 16.97
CA ARG A 71 -16.09 4.66 16.57
C ARG A 71 -15.99 4.28 15.10
N VAL A 72 -14.88 4.65 14.48
CA VAL A 72 -14.57 4.30 13.09
C VAL A 72 -14.05 2.86 13.03
N VAL A 73 -14.91 1.91 12.67
CA VAL A 73 -14.55 0.48 12.58
C VAL A 73 -13.79 0.15 11.31
N GLN A 74 -14.27 0.65 10.16
CA GLN A 74 -13.63 0.37 8.88
C GLN A 74 -13.50 1.64 8.05
N ALA A 75 -12.29 1.87 7.54
CA ALA A 75 -11.97 2.99 6.67
C ALA A 75 -11.11 2.46 5.52
N THR A 76 -11.65 2.41 4.30
CA THR A 76 -10.98 1.87 3.11
C THR A 76 -11.06 2.81 1.91
N ALA A 77 -10.03 2.75 1.07
CA ALA A 77 -9.94 3.47 -0.20
C ALA A 77 -9.68 2.47 -1.33
N ASP A 78 -10.72 2.16 -2.09
CA ASP A 78 -10.64 1.24 -3.21
C ASP A 78 -10.24 1.98 -4.49
N GLY A 79 -9.55 1.27 -5.38
CA GLY A 79 -9.17 1.80 -6.69
C GLY A 79 -10.38 1.93 -7.60
N GLY A 80 -10.56 3.11 -8.20
CA GLY A 80 -11.60 3.36 -9.19
C GLY A 80 -11.08 3.31 -10.63
N PRO A 81 -11.95 3.57 -11.62
CA PRO A 81 -11.54 3.67 -13.02
C PRO A 81 -10.49 4.77 -13.20
N SER A 82 -9.54 4.51 -14.08
CA SER A 82 -8.42 5.42 -14.35
C SER A 82 -8.48 5.92 -15.79
N LEU A 83 -8.45 7.23 -15.94
CA LEU A 83 -8.38 7.87 -17.26
C LEU A 83 -6.93 7.85 -17.74
N LYS A 84 -6.72 7.39 -18.98
CA LYS A 84 -5.40 7.40 -19.64
C LYS A 84 -5.28 8.65 -20.52
N ARG A 85 -4.15 9.34 -20.46
CA ARG A 85 -3.79 10.47 -21.33
C ARG A 85 -2.39 10.22 -21.89
N VAL A 86 -2.18 10.50 -23.17
CA VAL A 86 -0.87 10.36 -23.81
C VAL A 86 -0.02 11.58 -23.47
N GLN A 87 1.24 11.35 -23.10
CA GLN A 87 2.24 12.38 -22.90
C GLN A 87 3.40 12.14 -23.87
N PRO A 88 3.71 13.09 -24.77
CA PRO A 88 4.84 12.97 -25.68
C PRO A 88 6.16 13.02 -24.92
N ARG A 89 7.15 12.26 -25.38
CA ARG A 89 8.51 12.17 -24.82
C ARG A 89 9.56 12.20 -25.94
N ALA A 90 10.82 12.37 -25.55
CA ALA A 90 11.96 12.43 -26.47
C ALA A 90 12.07 11.18 -27.36
N MET A 91 12.63 11.37 -28.56
CA MET A 91 12.85 10.33 -29.57
C MET A 91 11.55 9.64 -30.06
N GLY A 92 10.48 10.39 -30.28
CA GLY A 92 9.20 9.86 -30.80
C GLY A 92 8.48 8.91 -29.85
N ARG A 93 8.87 8.84 -28.57
CA ARG A 93 8.24 7.95 -27.58
C ARG A 93 6.97 8.57 -27.00
N ALA A 94 6.00 7.74 -26.64
CA ALA A 94 4.75 8.16 -26.00
C ALA A 94 4.51 7.37 -24.70
N PHE A 95 4.30 8.08 -23.59
CA PHE A 95 3.96 7.47 -22.30
C PHE A 95 2.50 7.77 -21.94
N PHE A 96 1.93 6.99 -21.02
CA PHE A 96 0.57 7.19 -20.52
C PHE A 96 0.56 7.74 -19.10
N ILE A 97 -0.04 8.91 -18.91
CA ILE A 97 -0.42 9.42 -17.60
C ILE A 97 -1.76 8.80 -17.20
N LYS A 98 -1.83 8.23 -15.99
CA LYS A 98 -3.05 7.65 -15.43
C LYS A 98 -3.63 8.60 -14.38
N HIS A 99 -4.75 9.26 -14.70
CA HIS A 99 -5.53 10.00 -13.71
C HIS A 99 -6.46 9.02 -12.99
N ARG A 100 -6.01 8.55 -11.83
CA ARG A 100 -6.69 7.54 -11.03
C ARG A 100 -7.81 8.17 -10.23
N THR A 101 -8.96 7.50 -10.17
CA THR A 101 -10.01 7.79 -9.19
C THR A 101 -9.99 6.75 -8.07
N SER A 102 -10.71 7.04 -6.98
CA SER A 102 -10.91 6.12 -5.88
C SER A 102 -12.35 6.11 -5.41
N HIS A 103 -12.69 5.08 -4.66
CA HIS A 103 -13.94 4.97 -3.91
C HIS A 103 -13.57 4.95 -2.42
N LEU A 104 -14.11 5.90 -1.67
CA LEU A 104 -13.87 5.99 -0.23
C LEU A 104 -15.05 5.35 0.48
N MET A 105 -14.77 4.48 1.44
CA MET A 105 -15.78 3.92 2.33
C MET A 105 -15.36 4.14 3.78
N VAL A 106 -16.27 4.70 4.57
CA VAL A 106 -16.11 4.84 6.02
C VAL A 106 -17.31 4.16 6.67
N ALA A 107 -17.05 3.32 7.66
CA ALA A 107 -18.07 2.68 8.47
C ALA A 107 -17.86 2.99 9.95
N VAL A 108 -18.96 3.34 10.61
CA VAL A 108 -19.02 3.77 12.00
C VAL A 108 -19.90 2.77 12.78
N SER A 109 -19.54 2.52 14.04
CA SER A 109 -20.23 1.58 14.92
C SER A 109 -20.11 2.02 16.37
N ASP A 110 -21.13 1.69 17.16
CA ASP A 110 -21.19 1.93 18.61
C ASP A 110 -20.64 0.74 19.40
N GLU A 111 -20.26 -0.35 18.73
CA GLU A 111 -19.66 -1.50 19.40
C GLU A 111 -18.28 -1.09 19.97
N VAL A 112 -18.23 -0.93 21.29
CA VAL A 112 -17.05 -0.60 22.11
C VAL A 112 -15.92 -1.64 21.96
N ASN A 113 -16.16 -2.76 21.28
CA ASN A 113 -15.25 -3.90 21.27
C ASN A 113 -14.62 -4.17 19.90
N GLY A 114 -13.50 -3.50 19.65
CA GLY A 114 -12.41 -4.05 18.87
C GLY A 114 -11.49 -4.92 19.74
N ALA A 115 -12.02 -5.78 20.61
CA ALA A 115 -11.21 -6.85 21.18
C ALA A 115 -10.75 -7.73 20.00
N ARG A 116 -9.43 -7.74 19.79
CA ARG A 116 -8.65 -8.42 18.73
C ARG A 116 -8.49 -7.64 17.41
N LEU A 117 -7.86 -6.48 17.47
CA LEU A 117 -6.59 -6.44 16.73
C LEU A 117 -5.53 -6.91 17.73
N ALA A 118 -5.18 -8.19 17.67
CA ALA A 118 -3.93 -8.62 18.28
C ALA A 118 -2.85 -7.64 17.81
N PRO A 119 -1.96 -7.14 18.69
CA PRO A 119 -0.76 -6.48 18.21
C PRO A 119 -0.16 -7.43 17.17
N ALA A 120 0.01 -6.94 15.94
CA ALA A 120 0.66 -7.71 14.89
C ALA A 120 1.88 -8.38 15.52
N PRO A 121 2.10 -9.71 15.33
CA PRO A 121 3.23 -10.37 15.96
C PRO A 121 4.44 -9.54 15.59
N GLU A 122 5.05 -8.94 16.61
CA GLU A 122 6.31 -8.24 16.51
C GLU A 122 7.19 -9.21 15.72
N ARG A 123 7.49 -8.86 14.45
CA ARG A 123 8.28 -9.73 13.60
C ARG A 123 9.53 -9.98 14.40
N ALA A 124 9.64 -11.19 14.95
CA ALA A 124 10.79 -11.61 15.70
C ALA A 124 11.98 -11.25 14.83
N ARG A 125 12.74 -10.25 15.25
CA ARG A 125 14.06 -10.02 14.68
C ARG A 125 14.72 -11.39 14.79
N PRO A 126 15.19 -12.01 13.69
CA PRO A 126 15.87 -13.28 13.81
C PRO A 126 16.95 -13.09 14.88
N PRO A 127 17.01 -13.96 15.91
CA PRO A 127 17.94 -13.77 17.00
C PRO A 127 19.33 -13.66 16.41
N ALA A 128 20.04 -12.60 16.81
CA ALA A 128 21.42 -12.36 16.44
C ALA A 128 22.21 -13.67 16.56
N ALA A 129 23.01 -13.94 15.53
CA ALA A 129 23.89 -15.10 15.45
C ALA A 129 24.60 -15.30 16.80
N ARG A 130 24.47 -16.51 17.36
CA ARG A 130 25.28 -16.94 18.51
C ARG A 130 26.77 -16.80 18.13
N PRO A 131 27.63 -16.32 19.03
CA PRO A 131 29.06 -16.30 18.77
C PRO A 131 29.56 -17.75 18.69
N ALA A 132 30.32 -18.06 17.64
CA ALA A 132 31.02 -19.32 17.51
C ALA A 132 32.06 -19.43 18.63
N ALA A 133 31.88 -20.40 19.53
CA ALA A 133 32.89 -20.85 20.47
C ALA A 133 33.58 -22.11 19.90
N GLU A 134 34.87 -22.18 20.17
CA GLU A 134 35.92 -23.03 19.60
C GLU A 134 35.83 -24.51 19.99
N THR A 135 36.13 -25.38 19.03
CA THR A 135 36.95 -26.60 19.16
C THR A 135 37.28 -27.02 17.72
N GLY A 136 38.53 -27.08 17.26
CA GLY A 136 39.64 -27.86 17.79
C GLY A 136 39.91 -29.01 16.83
N ASP A 137 40.71 -28.71 15.80
CA ASP A 137 41.56 -29.56 14.93
C ASP A 137 41.10 -30.93 14.38
N ALA A 138 40.96 -30.99 13.05
CA ALA A 138 41.59 -32.02 12.20
C ALA A 138 41.65 -31.57 10.71
N LYS A 139 42.87 -31.45 10.18
CA LYS A 139 43.21 -31.30 8.74
C LYS A 139 43.95 -32.58 8.30
N PRO A 140 44.20 -32.91 7.01
CA PRO A 140 43.70 -32.36 5.73
C PRO A 140 43.19 -33.45 4.74
N ALA A 141 42.42 -33.05 3.72
CA ALA A 141 42.42 -33.78 2.44
C ALA A 141 42.20 -32.85 1.23
N ALA A 142 43.23 -32.79 0.39
CA ALA A 142 43.30 -32.44 -1.03
C ALA A 142 42.30 -31.42 -1.63
N ARG A 143 42.82 -30.21 -1.92
CA ARG A 143 42.29 -29.33 -2.98
C ARG A 143 43.02 -29.63 -4.29
N THR A 144 42.40 -30.38 -5.20
CA THR A 144 42.75 -30.35 -6.63
C THR A 144 41.94 -29.23 -7.30
N LYS A 145 42.66 -28.23 -7.82
CA LYS A 145 42.11 -27.16 -8.66
C LYS A 145 41.49 -27.76 -9.92
N ALA A 146 40.20 -27.56 -10.14
CA ALA A 146 39.62 -27.71 -11.49
C ALA A 146 40.01 -26.49 -12.34
N PRO A 147 40.60 -26.69 -13.53
CA PRO A 147 41.02 -25.58 -14.38
C PRO A 147 39.83 -24.98 -15.13
N ARG A 148 39.87 -23.66 -15.31
CA ARG A 148 39.11 -22.95 -16.32
C ARG A 148 39.59 -23.42 -17.69
N GLY A 149 38.79 -24.24 -18.37
CA GLY A 149 39.05 -24.69 -19.73
C GLY A 149 38.16 -23.95 -20.72
N GLY A 150 38.76 -23.08 -21.51
CA GLY A 150 38.14 -22.55 -22.72
C GLY A 150 38.28 -23.52 -23.90
N GLY A 151 37.34 -23.40 -24.86
CA GLY A 151 37.61 -23.53 -26.29
C GLY A 151 37.71 -24.92 -26.91
N LYS A 152 36.67 -25.28 -27.69
CA LYS A 152 36.77 -25.78 -29.07
C LYS A 152 35.59 -25.14 -29.84
N ALA A 153 35.77 -24.16 -30.71
CA ALA A 153 36.36 -24.19 -32.04
C ALA A 153 35.59 -25.05 -33.06
N ALA A 154 35.15 -24.35 -34.11
CA ALA A 154 34.97 -24.77 -35.51
C ALA A 154 33.57 -25.24 -35.96
N ALA A 155 32.87 -24.34 -36.65
CA ALA A 155 32.43 -24.57 -38.03
C ALA A 155 32.25 -23.24 -38.76
N SER A 156 33.30 -22.84 -39.48
CA SER A 156 33.29 -21.82 -40.51
C SER A 156 32.53 -22.30 -41.75
N LYS A 157 31.74 -21.42 -42.38
CA LYS A 157 31.75 -21.06 -43.81
C LYS A 157 31.09 -19.67 -43.89
N ARG A 158 31.85 -18.59 -44.14
CA ARG A 158 32.11 -18.01 -45.47
C ARG A 158 30.80 -17.81 -46.26
N GLY A 159 30.41 -16.63 -46.70
CA GLY A 159 31.07 -15.33 -46.64
C GLY A 159 30.33 -14.31 -47.52
N ALA A 160 30.73 -13.05 -47.35
CA ALA A 160 30.69 -11.91 -48.28
C ALA A 160 29.35 -11.58 -49.00
N GLY A 161 28.95 -10.31 -49.13
CA GLY A 161 29.79 -9.13 -49.12
C GLY A 161 29.02 -7.81 -49.04
N LYS A 162 29.86 -6.80 -48.85
CA LYS A 162 29.62 -5.36 -48.87
C LYS A 162 28.64 -4.91 -49.95
N GLY A 163 27.80 -3.95 -49.60
CA GLY A 163 27.16 -3.05 -50.54
C GLY A 163 26.77 -1.75 -49.86
N LYS A 164 27.57 -0.70 -50.05
CA LYS A 164 27.21 0.68 -49.73
C LYS A 164 25.90 1.05 -50.44
N ARG A 165 25.02 1.76 -49.74
CA ARG A 165 24.41 3.04 -50.13
C ARG A 165 23.55 3.57 -48.99
#